data_AF-A0A3D4DHK3-F1
#
_entry.id   AF-A0A3D4DHK3-F1
#
_cell.length_a   1.000
_cell.length_b   1.000
_cell.length_c   1.000
_cell.angle_alpha   90.00
_cell.angle_beta   90.00
_cell.angle_gamma   90.00
#
_symmetry.space_group_name_H-M   'P 1'
#
loop_
_entity.id
_entity.type
_entity.pdbx_description
1 polymer ?
#
loop_
_entity_poly.entity_id
_entity_poly.type
_entity_poly.pdbx_seq_one_letter_code
_entity_poly.pdbx_strand_id
1 'polypeptide(L)'
;MPKYAWVVGDILTAEYITEYLGVATVETNAIRKEAGFDGKFTYGMENIATNKRNLMNPDELLKLDNNKEIVIVRGRKPFICNKYDYSKHIEASKMEDMTIEEQREKFKDNVENEKNKQQPKKVKYSFKDF
;
A
#
# COMPACT_ATOMS: atom_id res chain seq x y z
N MET A 1 1.71 13.27 10.33
CA MET A 1 0.94 12.03 10.10
C MET A 1 1.74 11.11 9.19
N PRO A 2 2.01 9.85 9.59
CA PRO A 2 2.58 8.84 8.70
C PRO A 2 1.60 8.55 7.55
N LYS A 3 2.13 8.32 6.34
CA LYS A 3 1.32 7.90 5.18
C LYS A 3 1.57 6.40 4.97
N TYR A 4 0.51 5.61 5.02
CA TYR A 4 0.58 4.17 4.76
C TYR A 4 0.17 3.94 3.30
N ALA A 5 1.00 3.25 2.53
CA ALA A 5 0.65 2.80 1.19
C ALA A 5 0.13 1.36 1.32
N TRP A 6 -1.17 1.21 1.10
CA TRP A 6 -1.87 -0.07 1.07
C TRP A 6 -1.64 -0.77 -0.26
N VAL A 7 -2.07 -2.04 -0.33
CA VAL A 7 -2.16 -2.79 -1.59
C VAL A 7 -2.81 -1.93 -2.66
N VAL A 8 -2.14 -1.83 -3.80
CA VAL A 8 -2.52 -0.93 -4.87
C VAL A 8 -3.44 -1.68 -5.84
N GLY A 9 -4.70 -1.25 -5.95
CA GLY A 9 -5.64 -1.80 -6.93
C GLY A 9 -5.57 -1.12 -8.30
N ASP A 10 -5.05 0.12 -8.35
CA ASP A 10 -5.15 0.99 -9.51
C ASP A 10 -3.77 1.42 -10.04
N ILE A 11 -3.62 1.50 -11.36
CA ILE A 11 -2.35 1.84 -11.99
C ILE A 11 -1.86 3.25 -11.64
N LEU A 12 -2.78 4.22 -11.53
CA LEU A 12 -2.45 5.61 -11.18
C LEU A 12 -1.84 5.71 -9.78
N THR A 13 -2.38 4.94 -8.84
CA THR A 13 -1.85 4.87 -7.47
C THR A 13 -0.47 4.21 -7.46
N ALA A 14 -0.24 3.20 -8.30
CA ALA A 14 1.05 2.52 -8.42
C ALA A 14 2.13 3.43 -9.01
N GLU A 15 1.78 4.21 -10.03
CA GLU A 15 2.66 5.22 -10.62
C GLU A 15 3.01 6.31 -9.61
N TYR A 16 2.03 6.84 -8.87
CA TYR A 16 2.25 7.82 -7.82
C TYR A 16 3.21 7.31 -6.73
N ILE A 17 3.04 6.07 -6.29
CA ILE A 17 3.91 5.45 -5.28
C ILE A 17 5.31 5.21 -5.85
N THR A 18 5.42 4.80 -7.12
CA THR A 18 6.70 4.61 -7.80
C THR A 18 7.49 5.92 -7.86
N GLU A 19 6.83 7.01 -8.25
CA GLU A 19 7.43 8.35 -8.27
C GLU A 19 7.85 8.79 -6.85
N TYR A 20 7.04 8.47 -5.84
CA TYR A 20 7.35 8.80 -4.45
C TYR A 20 8.57 8.04 -3.90
N LEU A 21 8.70 6.75 -4.23
CA LEU A 21 9.86 5.92 -3.83
C LEU A 21 11.14 6.35 -4.54
N GLY A 22 11.01 6.80 -5.79
CA GLY A 22 12.10 7.33 -6.60
C GLY A 22 13.00 6.26 -7.23
N VAL A 23 14.18 6.72 -7.65
CA VAL A 23 15.17 5.89 -8.36
C VAL A 23 16.26 5.40 -7.41
N ALA A 24 16.61 4.13 -7.58
CA ALA A 24 17.74 3.47 -6.92
C ALA A 24 18.88 3.24 -7.93
N THR A 25 20.09 3.17 -7.39
CA THR A 25 21.28 2.80 -8.16
C THR A 25 21.45 1.29 -8.11
N VAL A 26 21.55 0.67 -9.29
CA VAL A 26 21.74 -0.77 -9.45
C VAL A 26 23.05 -1.01 -10.18
N GLU A 27 23.88 -1.90 -9.63
CA GLU A 27 25.10 -2.37 -10.29
C GLU A 27 24.77 -3.62 -11.11
N THR A 28 25.09 -3.58 -12.40
CA THR A 28 24.91 -4.69 -13.32
C THR A 28 26.26 -5.28 -13.67
N ASN A 29 26.48 -6.54 -13.29
CA ASN A 29 27.70 -7.27 -13.62
C ASN A 29 27.43 -8.18 -14.82
N ALA A 30 28.08 -7.90 -15.94
CA ALA A 30 28.00 -8.72 -17.14
C ALA A 30 29.28 -9.54 -17.28
N ILE A 31 29.18 -10.84 -17.08
CA ILE A 31 30.28 -11.79 -17.26
C ILE A 31 30.16 -12.38 -18.66
N ARG A 32 31.11 -12.04 -19.55
CA ARG A 32 31.23 -12.69 -20.86
C ARG A 32 32.21 -13.85 -20.78
N LYS A 33 31.71 -15.07 -20.99
CA LYS A 33 32.54 -16.27 -21.14
C LYS A 33 32.71 -16.57 -22.63
N GLU A 34 33.95 -16.53 -23.11
CA GLU A 34 34.27 -17.02 -24.45
C GLU A 34 34.35 -18.54 -24.42
N ALA A 35 33.49 -19.21 -25.19
CA ALA A 35 33.52 -20.66 -25.38
C ALA A 35 34.68 -21.02 -26.33
N GLY A 36 35.90 -21.02 -25.80
CA GLY A 36 37.06 -21.56 -26.50
C GLY A 36 37.03 -23.10 -26.49
N PHE A 37 37.03 -23.71 -27.67
CA PHE A 37 37.04 -25.18 -27.90
C PHE A 37 38.39 -25.86 -27.55
N ASP A 38 39.26 -25.26 -26.74
CA ASP A 38 40.53 -25.93 -26.42
C ASP A 38 41.12 -25.44 -25.10
N GLY A 39 40.72 -26.10 -24.00
CA GLY A 39 41.56 -26.43 -22.83
C GLY A 39 42.38 -25.36 -22.10
N LYS A 40 42.35 -24.09 -22.48
CA LYS A 40 43.15 -23.01 -21.88
C LYS A 40 42.26 -22.01 -21.19
N PHE A 41 42.46 -21.87 -19.89
CA PHE A 41 41.79 -20.93 -18.99
C PHE A 41 41.64 -19.53 -19.61
N THR A 42 40.46 -19.22 -20.14
CA THR A 42 40.12 -17.87 -20.58
C THR A 42 39.68 -17.06 -19.36
N TYR A 43 40.41 -15.99 -19.06
CA TYR A 43 39.97 -14.97 -18.12
C TYR A 43 38.77 -14.25 -18.77
N GLY A 44 37.56 -14.62 -18.38
CA GLY A 44 36.34 -13.95 -18.85
C GLY A 44 36.40 -12.46 -18.53
N MET A 45 35.93 -11.61 -19.44
CA MET A 45 35.80 -10.18 -19.17
C MET A 45 34.58 -9.94 -18.28
N GLU A 46 34.82 -9.33 -17.13
CA GLU A 46 33.78 -8.84 -16.23
C GLU A 46 33.62 -7.32 -16.45
N ASN A 47 32.42 -6.91 -16.86
CA ASN A 47 32.07 -5.51 -16.94
C ASN A 47 31.10 -5.17 -15.81
N ILE A 48 31.51 -4.25 -14.94
CA ILE A 48 30.68 -3.68 -13.87
C ILE A 48 30.18 -2.33 -14.37
N ALA A 49 28.86 -2.19 -14.49
CA ALA A 49 28.23 -0.93 -14.89
C ALA A 49 27.21 -0.49 -13.84
N THR A 50 27.18 0.81 -13.56
CA THR A 50 26.24 1.41 -12.63
C THR A 50 25.07 2.04 -13.41
N ASN A 51 23.85 1.55 -13.19
CA ASN A 51 22.64 2.03 -13.85
C ASN A 51 21.65 2.62 -12.83
N LYS A 52 20.79 3.53 -13.27
CA LYS A 52 19.70 4.09 -12.48
C LYS A 52 18.40 3.39 -12.87
N ARG A 53 17.73 2.76 -11.90
CA ARG A 53 16.44 2.08 -12.08
C ARG A 53 15.46 2.59 -11.03
N ASN A 54 14.17 2.58 -11.31
CA ASN A 54 13.16 2.82 -10.27
C ASN A 54 13.33 1.78 -9.15
N LEU A 55 13.16 2.20 -7.90
CA LEU A 55 13.31 1.30 -6.75
C LEU A 55 12.31 0.14 -6.81
N MET A 56 11.06 0.45 -7.18
CA MET A 56 10.01 -0.49 -7.51
C MET A 56 9.28 0.01 -8.75
N ASN A 57 8.94 -0.89 -9.65
CA ASN A 57 8.11 -0.54 -10.79
C ASN A 57 6.60 -0.67 -10.43
N PRO A 58 5.71 -0.01 -11.21
CA PRO A 58 4.26 -0.11 -10.98
C PRO A 58 3.73 -1.54 -11.09
N ASP A 59 4.29 -2.37 -11.97
CA ASP A 59 3.92 -3.77 -12.16
C ASP A 59 4.35 -4.65 -10.97
N GLU A 60 5.49 -4.34 -10.35
CA GLU A 60 5.96 -4.99 -9.12
C GLU A 60 5.06 -4.61 -7.92
N LEU A 61 4.59 -3.35 -7.86
CA LEU A 61 3.66 -2.88 -6.84
C LEU A 61 2.27 -3.52 -6.95
N LEU A 62 1.75 -3.66 -8.18
CA LEU A 62 0.45 -4.30 -8.44
C LEU A 62 0.46 -5.81 -8.11
N LYS A 63 1.63 -6.44 -8.13
CA LYS A 63 1.82 -7.87 -7.80
C LYS A 63 2.28 -8.09 -6.36
N LEU A 64 2.34 -7.04 -5.54
CA LEU A 64 2.77 -7.17 -4.15
C LEU A 64 1.78 -8.04 -3.37
N ASP A 65 2.29 -8.92 -2.50
CA ASP A 65 1.46 -9.76 -1.64
C ASP A 65 0.54 -8.91 -0.76
N ASN A 66 -0.72 -9.34 -0.63
CA ASN A 66 -1.75 -8.65 0.14
C ASN A 66 -1.41 -8.52 1.62
N ASN A 67 -0.55 -9.38 2.15
CA ASN A 67 -0.08 -9.32 3.53
C ASN A 67 1.02 -8.29 3.76
N LYS A 68 1.65 -7.78 2.70
CA LYS A 68 2.73 -6.79 2.80
C LYS A 68 2.18 -5.38 2.62
N GLU A 69 2.84 -4.43 3.27
CA GLU A 69 2.56 -3.01 3.17
C GLU A 69 3.85 -2.21 3.06
N ILE A 70 3.77 -1.06 2.40
CA ILE A 70 4.90 -0.12 2.29
C ILE A 70 4.63 1.04 3.23
N VAL A 71 5.51 1.22 4.20
CA VAL A 71 5.37 2.24 5.23
C VAL A 71 6.29 3.41 4.92
N ILE A 72 5.69 4.60 4.82
CA ILE A 72 6.38 5.84 4.51
C ILE A 72 6.23 6.80 5.70
N VAL A 73 7.34 7.00 6.41
CA VAL A 73 7.43 7.92 7.54
C VAL A 73 8.36 9.08 7.19
N ARG A 74 7.91 10.30 7.48
CA ARG A 74 8.73 11.51 7.29
C ARG A 74 10.05 11.37 8.05
N GLY A 75 11.17 11.61 7.36
CA GLY A 75 12.51 11.56 7.94
C GLY A 75 13.13 10.15 8.00
N ARG A 76 12.46 9.12 7.48
CA ARG A 76 13.02 7.76 7.36
C ARG A 76 12.91 7.26 5.92
N LYS A 77 13.79 6.33 5.55
CA LYS A 77 13.68 5.62 4.28
C LYS A 77 12.42 4.74 4.30
N PRO A 78 11.68 4.63 3.19
CA PRO A 78 10.55 3.71 3.08
C PRO A 78 11.00 2.27 3.37
N PHE A 79 10.11 1.49 3.97
CA PHE A 79 10.38 0.09 4.31
C PHE A 79 9.13 -0.77 4.16
N ILE A 80 9.33 -2.06 3.92
CA ILE A 80 8.26 -3.04 3.72
C ILE A 80 7.99 -3.72 5.06
N CYS A 81 6.72 -3.78 5.46
CA CYS A 81 6.24 -4.47 6.66
C CYS A 81 5.14 -5.47 6.30
N ASN A 82 4.80 -6.33 7.25
CA ASN A 82 3.56 -7.10 7.17
C ASN A 82 2.43 -6.29 7.82
N LYS A 83 1.23 -6.40 7.25
CA LYS A 83 0.01 -5.84 7.83
C LYS A 83 -0.19 -6.35 9.26
N TYR A 84 -0.85 -5.51 10.06
CA TYR A 84 -1.17 -5.87 11.44
C TYR A 84 -2.16 -7.03 11.49
N ASP A 85 -1.84 -8.04 12.30
CA ASP A 85 -2.71 -9.17 12.57
C ASP A 85 -3.81 -8.78 13.57
N TYR A 86 -5.05 -8.70 13.09
CA TYR A 86 -6.21 -8.32 13.90
C TYR A 86 -6.43 -9.22 15.12
N SER A 87 -5.97 -10.47 15.07
CA SER A 87 -6.06 -11.41 16.20
C SER A 87 -5.29 -10.93 17.43
N LYS A 88 -4.29 -10.07 17.24
CA LYS A 88 -3.46 -9.51 18.32
C LYS A 88 -4.02 -8.21 18.90
N HIS A 89 -5.11 -7.68 18.33
CA HIS A 89 -5.73 -6.47 18.83
C HIS A 89 -6.36 -6.70 20.20
N ILE A 90 -6.34 -5.69 21.08
CA ILE A 90 -6.88 -5.82 22.44
C ILE A 90 -8.39 -6.13 22.45
N GLU A 91 -9.09 -5.65 21.42
CA GLU A 91 -10.51 -5.87 21.21
C GLU A 91 -10.82 -7.02 20.24
N ALA A 92 -9.83 -7.85 19.88
CA ALA A 92 -10.04 -9.00 19.01
C ALA A 92 -11.11 -9.95 19.57
N SER A 93 -11.20 -10.06 20.90
CA SER A 93 -12.24 -10.87 21.57
C SER A 93 -13.67 -10.36 21.35
N LYS A 94 -13.86 -9.11 20.90
CA LYS A 94 -15.18 -8.55 20.59
C LYS A 94 -15.57 -8.75 19.13
N MET A 95 -14.66 -9.27 18.29
CA MET A 95 -14.96 -9.58 16.90
C MET A 95 -15.80 -10.84 16.86
N GLU A 96 -16.94 -10.73 16.17
CA GLU A 96 -17.82 -11.86 15.86
C GLU A 96 -17.78 -12.06 14.34
N ASP A 97 -17.64 -13.32 13.91
CA ASP A 97 -17.88 -13.67 12.52
C ASP A 97 -19.37 -13.50 12.24
N MET A 98 -19.72 -12.54 11.38
CA MET A 98 -21.09 -12.33 10.95
C MET A 98 -21.16 -12.13 9.44
N THR A 99 -22.28 -12.51 8.85
CA THR A 99 -22.54 -12.27 7.44
C THR A 99 -22.89 -10.80 7.18
N ILE A 100 -22.72 -10.35 5.93
CA ILE A 100 -23.02 -8.97 5.53
C ILE A 100 -24.50 -8.62 5.81
N GLU A 101 -25.40 -9.59 5.68
CA GLU A 101 -26.83 -9.43 5.91
C GLU A 101 -27.13 -9.18 7.38
N GLU A 102 -26.62 -10.03 8.26
CA GLU A 102 -26.76 -9.88 9.72
C GLU A 102 -26.12 -8.58 10.21
N GLN A 103 -24.98 -8.17 9.62
CA GLN A 103 -24.35 -6.90 9.94
C GLN A 103 -25.28 -5.74 9.59
N ARG A 104 -25.88 -5.76 8.41
CA ARG A 104 -26.86 -4.73 8.04
C ARG A 104 -27.99 -4.69 9.04
N GLU A 105 -28.50 -5.84 9.49
CA GLU A 105 -29.59 -5.89 10.47
C GLU A 105 -29.22 -5.31 11.84
N LYS A 106 -28.10 -5.76 12.43
CA LYS A 106 -27.65 -5.28 13.75
C LYS A 106 -27.36 -3.77 13.77
N PHE A 107 -26.93 -3.20 12.65
CA PHE A 107 -26.53 -1.79 12.56
C PHE A 107 -27.58 -0.88 11.87
N LYS A 108 -28.78 -1.37 11.54
CA LYS A 108 -29.89 -0.57 10.97
C LYS A 108 -30.20 0.68 11.81
N ASP A 109 -30.30 0.50 13.13
CA ASP A 109 -30.70 1.56 14.06
C ASP A 109 -29.64 2.66 14.22
N ASN A 110 -28.35 2.31 14.07
CA ASN A 110 -27.26 3.27 14.12
C ASN A 110 -27.28 4.19 12.89
N VAL A 111 -27.59 3.65 11.70
CA VAL A 111 -27.73 4.44 10.47
C VAL A 111 -28.92 5.40 10.56
N GLU A 112 -30.04 4.97 11.15
CA GLU A 112 -31.21 5.84 11.36
C GLU A 112 -30.96 6.93 12.39
N ASN A 113 -30.24 6.63 13.48
CA ASN A 113 -29.85 7.63 14.48
C ASN A 113 -28.89 8.67 13.93
N GLU A 114 -27.95 8.30 13.05
CA GLU A 114 -27.09 9.27 12.36
C GLU A 114 -27.87 10.15 11.39
N LYS A 115 -28.82 9.58 10.64
CA LYS A 115 -29.73 10.36 9.77
C LYS A 115 -30.58 11.34 10.58
N ASN A 116 -31.06 10.95 11.76
CA ASN A 116 -31.83 11.83 12.65
C ASN A 116 -30.96 12.91 13.31
N LYS A 117 -29.68 12.64 13.61
CA LYS A 117 -28.72 13.67 14.07
C LYS A 117 -28.37 14.69 12.99
N GLN A 118 -28.34 14.27 11.72
CA GLN A 118 -28.02 15.14 10.58
C GLN A 118 -29.20 15.98 10.10
N GLN A 119 -30.44 15.68 10.48
CA GLN A 119 -31.57 16.56 10.19
C GLN A 119 -31.43 17.84 11.03
N PRO A 120 -31.15 19.02 10.43
CA PRO A 120 -31.16 20.25 11.18
C PRO A 120 -32.59 20.42 11.71
N LYS A 121 -32.75 20.59 13.03
CA LYS A 121 -34.03 20.99 13.63
C LYS A 121 -34.50 22.23 12.88
N LYS A 122 -35.55 22.10 12.05
CA LYS A 122 -36.14 23.23 11.33
C LYS A 122 -36.63 24.23 12.37
N VAL A 123 -35.83 25.25 12.67
CA VAL A 123 -36.26 26.37 13.50
C VAL A 123 -37.37 27.06 12.72
N LYS A 124 -38.61 26.93 13.22
CA LYS A 124 -39.74 27.67 12.67
C LYS A 124 -39.58 29.12 13.12
N TYR A 125 -39.00 29.96 12.28
CA TYR A 125 -39.11 31.41 12.46
C TYR A 125 -40.56 31.80 12.16
N SER A 126 -41.25 32.37 13.15
CA SER A 126 -42.54 33.00 12.92
C SER A 126 -42.29 34.45 12.50
N PHE A 127 -43.09 34.96 11.56
CA PHE A 127 -43.06 36.38 11.19
C PHE A 127 -43.36 37.33 12.37
N LYS A 128 -43.86 36.79 13.49
CA LYS A 128 -44.09 37.53 14.74
C LYS A 128 -42.82 37.80 15.55
N ASP A 129 -41.70 37.17 15.19
CA ASP A 129 -40.41 37.29 15.90
C ASP A 129 -39.43 38.26 15.20
N PHE A 130 -39.90 39.05 14.22
CA PHE A 130 -39.15 40.11 13.52
C PHE A 130 -39.70 41.50 13.85
#